data_AF-Q23I82-F1
#
_entry.id   AF-Q23I82-F1
#
_cell.length_a   1.000
_cell.length_b   1.000
_cell.length_c   1.000
_cell.angle_alpha   90.00
_cell.angle_beta   90.00
_cell.angle_gamma   90.00
#
_symmetry.space_group_name_H-M   'P 1'
#
loop_
_entity.id
_entity.type
_entity.pdbx_description
1 polymer ?
#
loop_
_entity_poly.entity_id
_entity_poly.type
_entity_poly.pdbx_seq_one_letter_code
_entity_poly.pdbx_strand_id
1 'polypeptide(L)'
;MTDVIQQQDSSYEKNILMQFYGCNNLLLKNSSFKKNIGGVILKVSNQIQQDNNIIKLLNDVFNIDNLQVQKNSQPQMASIIQIQSSNVYIKDMDFSQNKGNCLAYGSQKCEINNSTFYDNRALDGGAIYFYGITNYIKIQNSTFRQNIAQGSGGSLLFEELNQNCLIIFDNKTKIISNAAKIGGGLRILSSQLDYQLPTGFPFKQNVCSNKAEIYGDDSTYNIQSILINKYKSLSNSDQNKNYTFQFENIQQTQLNSNYSGVIQIENFMSGGKIQLQIYFLDNYKRKINFSKDLLRQNKYPTRIQKELMELQINIESISSTNTQLIGDKQVNYLLYDEETSSFILTDLTISASIESQFNFKISTSMENIYSNFYPYLMVINFRPCILGEIVQSITSSIKVCQYCTLGTYSFEKPQSIPSSNLNQTQNNNTQQYLSNQCKLCPSSALFCEGNQIKLKNGYWRPNQTTDEIIQCNQVMNFCLPEESSSSIEGCAEGYVGALCSECDLQSKIWNKKGHMYAPSILKGVCSECSNMPLDFIQRQQ
;
A
#
# COMPACT_ATOMS: atom_id res chain seq x y z
N MET A 1 13.46 28.98 -4.83
CA MET A 1 12.20 28.76 -4.06
C MET A 1 11.28 29.98 -4.20
N THR A 2 11.19 30.51 -5.43
CA THR A 2 10.53 31.77 -5.81
C THR A 2 9.48 31.55 -6.92
N ASP A 3 9.23 30.29 -7.30
CA ASP A 3 8.55 29.97 -8.55
C ASP A 3 7.03 29.77 -8.43
N VAL A 4 6.45 29.80 -7.22
CA VAL A 4 4.99 29.62 -7.04
C VAL A 4 4.22 30.94 -7.15
N ILE A 5 4.88 32.10 -6.98
CA ILE A 5 4.27 33.41 -7.22
C ILE A 5 4.46 33.86 -8.68
N GLN A 6 5.39 33.26 -9.44
CA GLN A 6 5.70 33.66 -10.82
C GLN A 6 4.95 32.91 -11.93
N GLN A 7 4.08 31.95 -11.61
CA GLN A 7 3.22 31.25 -12.61
C GLN A 7 1.73 31.59 -12.50
N GLN A 8 1.39 32.81 -12.04
CA GLN A 8 0.15 33.44 -12.50
C GLN A 8 0.49 34.28 -13.73
N ASP A 9 0.13 33.76 -14.90
CA ASP A 9 0.23 34.39 -16.21
C ASP A 9 0.12 35.93 -16.14
N SER A 10 1.15 36.61 -16.65
CA SER A 10 1.25 38.06 -16.84
C SER A 10 0.16 38.67 -17.76
N SER A 11 -0.81 37.86 -18.19
CA SER A 11 -1.98 38.31 -18.97
C SER A 11 -3.22 38.64 -18.11
N TYR A 12 -3.28 38.21 -16.84
CA TYR A 12 -4.47 38.41 -15.98
C TYR A 12 -4.46 39.68 -15.12
N GLU A 13 -3.33 40.41 -15.05
CA GLU A 13 -3.27 41.71 -14.34
C GLU A 13 -4.07 42.83 -15.04
N LYS A 14 -4.61 42.59 -16.23
CA LYS A 14 -5.29 43.64 -17.02
C LYS A 14 -6.70 44.01 -16.55
N ASN A 15 -7.34 43.21 -15.69
CA ASN A 15 -8.73 43.47 -15.24
C ASN A 15 -8.83 43.44 -13.70
N ILE A 16 -8.38 44.51 -13.05
CA ILE A 16 -8.62 44.74 -11.62
C ILE A 16 -9.63 45.89 -11.48
N LEU A 17 -10.74 45.66 -10.78
CA LEU A 17 -11.77 46.69 -10.61
C LEU A 17 -11.31 47.79 -9.64
N MET A 18 -10.76 47.41 -8.49
CA MET A 18 -10.22 48.35 -7.51
C MET A 18 -8.88 47.85 -6.97
N GLN A 19 -7.91 48.76 -6.88
CA GLN A 19 -6.58 48.48 -6.38
C GLN A 19 -6.08 49.56 -5.42
N PHE A 20 -5.48 49.14 -4.32
CA PHE A 20 -4.91 50.02 -3.31
C PHE A 20 -3.47 49.58 -2.99
N TYR A 21 -2.54 50.52 -3.03
CA TYR A 21 -1.12 50.28 -2.76
C TYR A 21 -0.66 51.23 -1.66
N GLY A 22 0.01 50.70 -0.63
CA GLY A 22 0.68 51.53 0.35
C GLY A 22 -0.23 52.33 1.29
N CYS A 23 -1.44 51.85 1.54
CA CYS A 23 -2.35 52.51 2.46
C CYS A 23 -2.04 52.10 3.91
N ASN A 24 -1.69 53.05 4.78
CA ASN A 24 -1.49 52.76 6.21
C ASN A 24 -2.79 52.28 6.90
N ASN A 25 -3.92 52.90 6.56
CA ASN A 25 -5.24 52.50 7.04
C ASN A 25 -6.22 52.56 5.87
N LEU A 26 -6.83 51.42 5.53
CA LEU A 26 -7.86 51.32 4.51
C LEU A 26 -9.14 50.80 5.16
N LEU A 27 -10.27 51.47 4.87
CA LEU A 27 -11.60 51.04 5.29
C LEU A 27 -12.49 50.90 4.06
N LEU A 28 -13.02 49.70 3.85
CA LEU A 28 -14.07 49.44 2.88
C LEU A 28 -15.36 49.16 3.64
N LYS A 29 -16.35 50.04 3.50
CA LYS A 29 -17.58 50.00 4.29
C LYS A 29 -18.83 50.10 3.42
N ASN A 30 -19.84 49.29 3.73
CA ASN A 30 -21.16 49.32 3.08
C ASN A 30 -21.07 49.20 1.55
N SER A 31 -20.25 48.26 1.07
CA SER A 31 -19.94 48.11 -0.35
C SER A 31 -20.58 46.85 -0.94
N SER A 32 -20.79 46.85 -2.26
CA SER A 32 -21.40 45.72 -2.95
C SER A 32 -20.78 45.47 -4.33
N PHE A 33 -20.30 44.24 -4.56
CA PHE A 33 -19.79 43.75 -5.84
C PHE A 33 -20.62 42.55 -6.28
N LYS A 34 -21.45 42.73 -7.29
CA LYS A 34 -22.34 41.67 -7.77
C LYS A 34 -22.20 41.43 -9.27
N LYS A 35 -22.19 40.16 -9.66
CA LYS A 35 -22.24 39.74 -11.08
C LYS A 35 -21.08 40.26 -11.95
N ASN A 36 -19.92 40.53 -11.36
CA ASN A 36 -18.72 40.88 -12.12
C ASN A 36 -18.13 39.64 -12.80
N ILE A 37 -17.62 39.78 -14.02
CA ILE A 37 -17.04 38.69 -14.81
C ILE A 37 -15.66 39.13 -15.30
N GLY A 38 -14.66 38.26 -15.16
CA GLY A 38 -13.40 38.40 -15.91
C GLY A 38 -12.32 39.29 -15.25
N GLY A 39 -12.30 39.42 -13.92
CA GLY A 39 -11.25 40.18 -13.23
C GLY A 39 -11.22 40.01 -11.71
N VAL A 40 -10.11 40.48 -11.11
CA VAL A 40 -9.99 40.64 -9.65
C VAL A 40 -10.83 41.86 -9.26
N ILE A 41 -11.71 41.73 -8.27
CA ILE A 41 -12.57 42.82 -7.82
C ILE A 41 -11.78 43.80 -6.95
N LEU A 42 -10.98 43.26 -6.04
CA LEU A 42 -10.25 44.06 -5.07
C LEU A 42 -8.85 43.50 -4.89
N LYS A 43 -7.84 44.33 -5.12
CA LYS A 43 -6.44 44.07 -4.79
C LYS A 43 -5.96 45.11 -3.78
N VAL A 44 -5.50 44.66 -2.62
CA VAL A 44 -4.87 45.50 -1.60
C VAL A 44 -3.45 45.02 -1.42
N SER A 45 -2.48 45.93 -1.52
CA SER A 45 -1.07 45.63 -1.28
C SER A 45 -0.44 46.67 -0.36
N ASN A 46 0.28 46.18 0.64
CA ASN A 46 1.10 47.00 1.53
C ASN A 46 2.49 47.31 0.99
N GLN A 47 2.74 46.99 -0.28
CA GLN A 47 3.98 47.28 -0.97
C GLN A 47 3.81 48.42 -1.97
N ILE A 48 4.79 49.30 -2.01
CA ILE A 48 4.89 50.42 -2.96
C ILE A 48 6.23 50.30 -3.67
N GLN A 49 6.23 50.38 -5.00
CA GLN A 49 7.46 50.51 -5.77
C GLN A 49 7.84 51.99 -5.87
N GLN A 50 9.02 52.34 -5.38
CA GLN A 50 9.59 53.69 -5.45
C GLN A 50 11.07 53.61 -5.79
N ASP A 51 11.49 54.23 -6.89
CA ASP A 51 12.90 54.33 -7.33
C ASP A 51 13.66 52.99 -7.31
N ASN A 52 13.08 51.96 -7.93
CA ASN A 52 13.56 50.56 -7.95
C ASN A 52 13.62 49.85 -6.59
N ASN A 53 13.18 50.48 -5.51
CA ASN A 53 13.00 49.85 -4.20
C ASN A 53 11.54 49.46 -3.97
N ILE A 54 11.34 48.38 -3.21
CA ILE A 54 10.02 48.00 -2.70
C ILE A 54 9.93 48.43 -1.25
N ILE A 55 9.07 49.40 -0.97
CA ILE A 55 8.73 49.84 0.39
C ILE A 55 7.58 48.97 0.86
N LYS A 56 7.77 48.23 1.96
CA LYS A 56 6.73 47.40 2.60
C LYS A 56 6.29 48.04 3.90
N LEU A 57 4.98 48.30 4.05
CA LEU A 57 4.40 48.71 5.32
C LEU A 57 4.29 47.49 6.25
N LEU A 58 4.66 47.67 7.52
CA LEU A 58 4.73 46.58 8.50
C LEU A 58 3.60 46.59 9.54
N ASN A 59 2.80 47.66 9.59
CA ASN A 59 1.72 47.84 10.58
C ASN A 59 0.45 48.41 9.94
N ASP A 60 0.32 48.30 8.62
CA ASP A 60 -0.86 48.76 7.92
C ASP A 60 -2.10 47.93 8.28
N VAL A 61 -3.27 48.57 8.19
CA VAL A 61 -4.55 47.98 8.59
C VAL A 61 -5.54 48.05 7.43
N PHE A 62 -6.15 46.93 7.10
CA PHE A 62 -7.30 46.87 6.21
C PHE A 62 -8.55 46.38 6.94
N ASN A 63 -9.56 47.26 7.01
CA ASN A 63 -10.86 46.98 7.60
C ASN A 63 -11.92 46.82 6.51
N ILE A 64 -12.69 45.74 6.59
CA ILE A 64 -13.90 45.50 5.82
C ILE A 64 -15.08 45.46 6.79
N ASP A 65 -16.09 46.30 6.55
CA ASP A 65 -17.29 46.40 7.37
C ASP A 65 -18.53 46.38 6.47
N ASN A 66 -19.36 45.34 6.57
CA ASN A 66 -20.57 45.17 5.77
C ASN A 66 -20.30 45.17 4.24
N LEU A 67 -19.67 44.10 3.76
CA LEU A 67 -19.31 43.93 2.36
C LEU A 67 -20.08 42.77 1.72
N GLN A 68 -20.76 43.03 0.59
CA GLN A 68 -21.45 42.02 -0.20
C GLN A 68 -20.69 41.70 -1.48
N VAL A 69 -20.27 40.45 -1.66
CA VAL A 69 -19.56 39.96 -2.85
C VAL A 69 -20.32 38.74 -3.36
N GLN A 70 -21.17 38.95 -4.37
CA GLN A 70 -22.14 37.93 -4.80
C GLN A 70 -22.08 37.63 -6.30
N LYS A 71 -22.10 36.35 -6.68
CA LYS A 71 -22.25 35.93 -8.10
C LYS A 71 -21.14 36.44 -9.02
N ASN A 72 -19.93 36.67 -8.50
CA ASN A 72 -18.82 37.12 -9.32
C ASN A 72 -18.06 35.92 -9.91
N SER A 73 -17.38 36.11 -11.04
CA SER A 73 -16.70 35.02 -11.74
C SER A 73 -15.33 35.42 -12.27
N GLN A 74 -14.30 34.69 -11.82
CA GLN A 74 -12.93 34.78 -12.33
C GLN A 74 -12.60 33.59 -13.23
N PRO A 75 -11.91 33.79 -14.37
CA PRO A 75 -11.36 32.70 -15.17
C PRO A 75 -10.44 31.81 -14.33
N GLN A 76 -10.39 30.51 -14.64
CA GLN A 76 -9.61 29.51 -13.90
C GLN A 76 -9.95 29.41 -12.40
N MET A 77 -10.99 30.12 -11.93
CA MET A 77 -11.43 30.11 -10.55
C MET A 77 -10.33 30.56 -9.56
N ALA A 78 -9.47 31.48 -10.02
CA ALA A 78 -8.51 32.19 -9.22
C ALA A 78 -9.19 33.18 -8.25
N SER A 79 -8.40 33.79 -7.37
CA SER A 79 -8.91 34.71 -6.35
C SER A 79 -9.58 35.95 -6.96
N ILE A 80 -10.78 36.29 -6.47
CA ILE A 80 -11.50 37.52 -6.83
C ILE A 80 -11.20 38.68 -5.89
N ILE A 81 -10.75 38.38 -4.68
CA ILE A 81 -10.25 39.37 -3.71
C ILE A 81 -8.85 38.94 -3.32
N GLN A 82 -7.89 39.87 -3.37
CA GLN A 82 -6.50 39.66 -3.00
C GLN A 82 -6.12 40.70 -1.95
N ILE A 83 -5.75 40.25 -0.76
CA ILE A 83 -5.45 41.10 0.39
C ILE A 83 -4.03 40.80 0.88
N GLN A 84 -3.18 41.80 0.76
CA GLN A 84 -1.87 41.86 1.39
C GLN A 84 -1.79 43.13 2.24
N SER A 85 -2.08 42.97 3.52
CA SER A 85 -1.99 44.00 4.54
C SER A 85 -1.47 43.38 5.84
N SER A 86 -0.78 44.14 6.68
CA SER A 86 -0.21 43.60 7.93
C SER A 86 -1.30 43.10 8.88
N ASN A 87 -2.40 43.85 9.02
CA ASN A 87 -3.53 43.49 9.87
C ASN A 87 -4.84 43.58 9.08
N VAL A 88 -5.56 42.46 8.97
CA VAL A 88 -6.81 42.37 8.21
C VAL A 88 -7.97 42.11 9.18
N TYR A 89 -9.00 42.95 9.11
CA TYR A 89 -10.23 42.80 9.90
C TYR A 89 -11.44 42.78 8.98
N ILE A 90 -12.14 41.65 8.94
CA ILE A 90 -13.34 41.43 8.13
C ILE A 90 -14.52 41.27 9.06
N LYS A 91 -15.52 42.13 8.90
CA LYS A 91 -16.74 42.12 9.69
C LYS A 91 -17.96 42.20 8.79
N ASP A 92 -18.96 41.36 9.09
CA ASP A 92 -20.26 41.38 8.43
C ASP A 92 -20.14 41.19 6.89
N MET A 93 -19.23 40.32 6.43
CA MET A 93 -19.06 40.02 5.01
C MET A 93 -20.04 38.93 4.55
N ASP A 94 -20.71 39.15 3.42
CA ASP A 94 -21.44 38.12 2.66
C ASP A 94 -20.70 37.85 1.35
N PHE A 95 -19.97 36.72 1.31
CA PHE A 95 -19.22 36.26 0.15
C PHE A 95 -19.89 35.00 -0.39
N SER A 96 -20.73 35.15 -1.42
CA SER A 96 -21.58 34.05 -1.87
C SER A 96 -21.69 33.86 -3.38
N GLN A 97 -21.84 32.60 -3.81
CA GLN A 97 -22.06 32.21 -5.20
C GLN A 97 -20.95 32.68 -6.16
N ASN A 98 -19.73 32.85 -5.66
CA ASN A 98 -18.61 33.32 -6.47
C ASN A 98 -17.83 32.16 -7.11
N LYS A 99 -17.32 32.36 -8.33
CA LYS A 99 -16.29 31.51 -8.94
C LYS A 99 -14.93 32.17 -8.73
N GLY A 100 -14.34 31.90 -7.58
CA GLY A 100 -13.10 32.46 -7.08
C GLY A 100 -13.18 32.69 -5.57
N ASN A 101 -12.03 32.65 -4.91
CA ASN A 101 -11.92 32.81 -3.45
C ASN A 101 -11.49 34.23 -3.05
N CYS A 102 -11.42 34.45 -1.73
CA CYS A 102 -10.66 35.54 -1.13
C CYS A 102 -9.27 35.02 -0.72
N LEU A 103 -8.20 35.63 -1.24
CA LEU A 103 -6.83 35.34 -0.85
C LEU A 103 -6.35 36.40 0.15
N ALA A 104 -5.94 35.97 1.34
CA ALA A 104 -5.23 36.79 2.31
C ALA A 104 -3.80 36.26 2.41
N TYR A 105 -2.81 37.08 2.06
CA TYR A 105 -1.43 36.63 1.93
C TYR A 105 -0.42 37.60 2.54
N GLY A 106 0.57 37.05 3.25
CA GLY A 106 1.66 37.81 3.87
C GLY A 106 1.22 38.75 5.01
N SER A 107 0.04 38.52 5.58
CA SER A 107 -0.47 39.27 6.75
C SER A 107 0.10 38.74 8.05
N GLN A 108 0.20 39.59 9.06
CA GLN A 108 0.51 39.15 10.42
C GLN A 108 -0.73 38.57 11.10
N LYS A 109 -1.86 39.26 10.96
CA LYS A 109 -3.12 38.93 11.63
C LYS A 109 -4.28 39.01 10.67
N CYS A 110 -5.20 38.06 10.76
CA CYS A 110 -6.48 38.13 10.06
C CYS A 110 -7.63 37.76 11.01
N GLU A 111 -8.61 38.65 11.15
CA GLU A 111 -9.80 38.44 11.95
C GLU A 111 -11.05 38.50 11.10
N ILE A 112 -11.92 37.49 11.23
CA ILE A 112 -13.18 37.40 10.50
C ILE A 112 -14.30 37.24 11.51
N ASN A 113 -15.25 38.15 11.49
CA ASN A 113 -16.35 38.22 12.45
C ASN A 113 -17.70 38.33 11.73
N ASN A 114 -18.71 37.60 12.23
CA ASN A 114 -20.10 37.70 11.77
C ASN A 114 -20.26 37.56 10.24
N SER A 115 -19.46 36.73 9.59
CA SER A 115 -19.41 36.66 8.12
C SER A 115 -19.97 35.35 7.59
N THR A 116 -20.49 35.37 6.37
CA THR A 116 -21.07 34.21 5.68
C THR A 116 -20.35 33.98 4.36
N PHE A 117 -19.91 32.74 4.16
CA PHE A 117 -19.27 32.25 2.93
C PHE A 117 -20.06 31.08 2.40
N TYR A 118 -20.77 31.29 1.29
CA TYR A 118 -21.78 30.35 0.81
C TYR A 118 -21.67 30.04 -0.68
N ASP A 119 -21.64 28.75 -1.04
CA ASP A 119 -21.71 28.30 -2.45
C ASP A 119 -20.64 28.91 -3.35
N ASN A 120 -19.43 29.12 -2.81
CA ASN A 120 -18.29 29.61 -3.60
C ASN A 120 -17.51 28.44 -4.20
N ARG A 121 -16.95 28.66 -5.39
CA ARG A 121 -16.19 27.65 -6.12
C ARG A 121 -14.83 28.21 -6.51
N ALA A 122 -13.73 27.64 -6.03
CA ALA A 122 -12.37 28.08 -6.34
C ALA A 122 -11.46 26.91 -6.75
N LEU A 123 -10.25 27.20 -7.22
CA LEU A 123 -9.22 26.18 -7.40
C LEU A 123 -8.86 25.56 -6.04
N ASP A 124 -8.43 26.38 -5.10
CA ASP A 124 -8.08 26.01 -3.73
C ASP A 124 -8.78 26.96 -2.75
N GLY A 125 -9.04 26.52 -1.51
CA GLY A 125 -9.67 27.37 -0.49
C GLY A 125 -11.01 27.92 -0.98
N GLY A 126 -12.02 27.07 -1.16
CA GLY A 126 -13.25 27.39 -1.90
C GLY A 126 -13.92 28.72 -1.51
N ALA A 127 -13.77 29.15 -0.26
CA ALA A 127 -14.11 30.48 0.21
C ALA A 127 -12.87 31.37 0.43
N ILE A 128 -11.92 30.91 1.24
CA ILE A 128 -10.75 31.70 1.64
C ILE A 128 -9.48 30.86 1.54
N TYR A 129 -8.44 31.47 0.99
CA TYR A 129 -7.09 30.95 1.00
C TYR A 129 -6.19 31.89 1.81
N PHE A 130 -5.61 31.37 2.90
CA PHE A 130 -4.60 32.03 3.73
C PHE A 130 -3.21 31.55 3.34
N TYR A 131 -2.30 32.47 3.01
CA TYR A 131 -0.92 32.16 2.64
C TYR A 131 0.08 32.98 3.45
N GLY A 132 1.01 32.35 4.14
CA GLY A 132 2.10 33.07 4.81
C GLY A 132 1.64 33.95 5.98
N ILE A 133 0.63 33.53 6.75
CA ILE A 133 0.18 34.28 7.92
C ILE A 133 1.10 34.01 9.11
N THR A 134 1.53 35.06 9.82
CA THR A 134 2.60 34.92 10.83
C THR A 134 2.14 34.78 12.28
N ASN A 135 1.09 35.49 12.72
CA ASN A 135 0.75 35.55 14.15
C ASN A 135 -0.52 34.79 14.47
N TYR A 136 -1.66 35.17 13.88
CA TYR A 136 -2.90 34.42 14.09
C TYR A 136 -3.95 34.67 13.02
N ILE A 137 -4.85 33.70 12.91
CA ILE A 137 -6.09 33.75 12.16
C ILE A 137 -7.22 33.45 13.14
N LYS A 138 -8.16 34.39 13.28
CA LYS A 138 -9.28 34.29 14.22
C LYS A 138 -10.59 34.40 13.45
N ILE A 139 -11.44 33.39 13.57
CA ILE A 139 -12.74 33.36 12.90
C ILE A 139 -13.82 33.16 13.97
N GLN A 140 -14.75 34.10 14.06
CA GLN A 140 -15.78 34.11 15.09
C GLN A 140 -17.16 34.34 14.49
N ASN A 141 -18.16 33.66 15.06
CA ASN A 141 -19.57 33.78 14.70
C ASN A 141 -19.82 33.77 13.18
N SER A 142 -19.07 32.94 12.45
CA SER A 142 -19.07 32.93 10.98
C SER A 142 -19.47 31.57 10.43
N THR A 143 -20.05 31.55 9.24
CA THR A 143 -20.51 30.30 8.60
C THR A 143 -19.88 30.11 7.23
N PHE A 144 -19.32 28.94 7.00
CA PHE A 144 -18.77 28.48 5.73
C PHE A 144 -19.51 27.24 5.28
N ARG A 145 -20.30 27.36 4.21
CA ARG A 145 -21.19 26.28 3.78
C ARG A 145 -21.26 26.14 2.27
N GLN A 146 -21.30 24.89 1.80
CA GLN A 146 -21.46 24.56 0.38
C GLN A 146 -20.36 25.13 -0.53
N ASN A 147 -19.21 25.49 0.03
CA ASN A 147 -18.06 25.91 -0.77
C ASN A 147 -17.35 24.69 -1.37
N ILE A 148 -16.81 24.84 -2.57
CA ILE A 148 -16.20 23.76 -3.34
C ILE A 148 -14.83 24.21 -3.85
N ALA A 149 -13.77 23.52 -3.44
CA ALA A 149 -12.46 23.63 -4.06
C ALA A 149 -12.27 22.53 -5.11
N GLN A 150 -11.66 22.85 -6.25
CA GLN A 150 -11.29 21.84 -7.24
C GLN A 150 -10.03 21.06 -6.85
N GLY A 151 -9.19 21.63 -5.98
CA GLY A 151 -7.99 21.04 -5.39
C GLY A 151 -8.18 20.83 -3.90
N SER A 152 -7.67 21.75 -3.10
CA SER A 152 -7.50 21.62 -1.65
C SER A 152 -8.35 22.59 -0.84
N GLY A 153 -8.80 22.16 0.35
CA GLY A 153 -9.45 23.04 1.32
C GLY A 153 -10.81 23.54 0.84
N GLY A 154 -11.84 22.69 0.93
CA GLY A 154 -13.13 22.93 0.27
C GLY A 154 -13.79 24.23 0.65
N SER A 155 -13.53 24.73 1.86
CA SER A 155 -13.78 26.11 2.22
C SER A 155 -12.51 26.89 2.53
N LEU A 156 -11.63 26.34 3.36
CA LEU A 156 -10.44 27.03 3.87
C LEU A 156 -9.18 26.28 3.47
N LEU A 157 -8.22 27.00 2.88
CA LEU A 157 -6.85 26.55 2.74
C LEU A 157 -5.94 27.44 3.58
N PHE A 158 -5.07 26.82 4.37
CA PHE A 158 -3.99 27.46 5.11
C PHE A 158 -2.66 26.94 4.58
N GLU A 159 -1.77 27.84 4.19
CA GLU A 159 -0.51 27.46 3.56
C GLU A 159 0.67 28.30 4.03
N GLU A 160 1.81 27.63 4.25
CA GLU A 160 3.06 28.24 4.68
C GLU A 160 2.88 29.19 5.89
N LEU A 161 2.02 28.78 6.82
CA LEU A 161 1.84 29.51 8.08
C LEU A 161 3.14 29.51 8.87
N ASN A 162 3.41 30.59 9.60
CA ASN A 162 4.48 30.56 10.60
C ASN A 162 4.20 29.47 11.64
N GLN A 163 5.25 28.83 12.15
CA GLN A 163 5.16 27.73 13.12
C GLN A 163 4.36 28.11 14.39
N ASN A 164 4.38 29.38 14.79
CA ASN A 164 3.67 29.90 15.97
C ASN A 164 2.32 30.53 15.63
N CYS A 165 1.86 30.45 14.38
CA CYS A 165 0.59 31.03 13.96
C CYS A 165 -0.58 30.29 14.61
N LEU A 166 -1.42 31.00 15.37
CA LEU A 166 -2.61 30.42 15.99
C LEU A 166 -3.79 30.42 15.03
N ILE A 167 -4.52 29.30 14.96
CA ILE A 167 -5.82 29.22 14.29
C ILE A 167 -6.90 29.11 15.37
N ILE A 168 -7.80 30.09 15.43
CA ILE A 168 -8.76 30.23 16.52
C ILE A 168 -10.18 30.29 15.94
N PHE A 169 -11.01 29.34 16.36
CA PHE A 169 -12.45 29.32 16.10
C PHE A 169 -13.21 29.50 17.41
N ASP A 170 -14.29 30.29 17.39
CA ASP A 170 -15.26 30.26 18.49
C ASP A 170 -16.25 29.09 18.33
N ASN A 171 -17.07 28.81 19.36
CA ASN A 171 -18.04 27.72 19.32
C ASN A 171 -19.18 27.92 18.31
N LYS A 172 -19.42 29.17 17.89
CA LYS A 172 -20.46 29.55 16.93
C LYS A 172 -20.03 29.37 15.47
N THR A 173 -18.72 29.37 15.19
CA THR A 173 -18.22 29.21 13.83
C THR A 173 -18.48 27.81 13.29
N LYS A 174 -19.03 27.71 12.07
CA LYS A 174 -19.36 26.44 11.41
C LYS A 174 -18.77 26.35 10.01
N ILE A 175 -18.10 25.24 9.73
CA ILE A 175 -17.52 24.89 8.43
C ILE A 175 -18.09 23.52 8.04
N ILE A 176 -19.18 23.54 7.26
CA ILE A 176 -20.03 22.38 7.02
C ILE A 176 -20.45 22.23 5.56
N SER A 177 -20.65 21.00 5.10
CA SER A 177 -21.13 20.70 3.74
C SER A 177 -20.27 21.30 2.63
N ASN A 178 -18.97 21.49 2.86
CA ASN A 178 -18.01 21.91 1.85
C ASN A 178 -17.38 20.69 1.18
N ALA A 179 -16.78 20.87 0.00
CA ALA A 179 -16.17 19.78 -0.75
C ALA A 179 -14.82 20.14 -1.40
N ALA A 180 -13.91 19.16 -1.47
CA ALA A 180 -12.62 19.29 -2.16
C ALA A 180 -12.12 17.95 -2.72
N LYS A 181 -10.98 17.97 -3.42
CA LYS A 181 -10.22 16.73 -3.66
C LYS A 181 -9.52 16.29 -2.38
N ILE A 182 -8.89 17.22 -1.67
CA ILE A 182 -8.21 16.96 -0.37
C ILE A 182 -8.62 18.03 0.64
N GLY A 183 -9.03 17.62 1.85
CA GLY A 183 -9.44 18.56 2.90
C GLY A 183 -10.79 19.19 2.60
N GLY A 184 -11.88 18.43 2.72
CA GLY A 184 -13.21 18.83 2.25
C GLY A 184 -13.76 20.06 2.95
N GLY A 185 -13.45 20.29 4.23
CA GLY A 185 -13.74 21.55 4.93
C GLY A 185 -12.52 22.47 4.93
N LEU A 186 -11.41 21.95 5.43
CA LEU A 186 -10.19 22.70 5.72
C LEU A 186 -8.95 21.88 5.37
N ARG A 187 -7.96 22.52 4.76
CA ARG A 187 -6.62 21.93 4.60
C ARG A 187 -5.55 22.87 5.15
N ILE A 188 -4.58 22.30 5.86
CA ILE A 188 -3.32 22.96 6.22
C ILE A 188 -2.20 22.39 5.34
N LEU A 189 -1.29 23.23 4.86
CA LEU A 189 -0.12 22.84 4.09
C LEU A 189 1.10 23.63 4.57
N SER A 190 2.22 22.94 4.71
CA SER A 190 3.48 23.53 5.12
C SER A 190 4.62 22.69 4.58
N SER A 191 5.63 23.37 4.03
CA SER A 191 6.90 22.78 3.61
C SER A 191 7.91 22.58 4.75
N GLN A 192 7.59 23.06 5.96
CA GLN A 192 8.46 22.94 7.14
C GLN A 192 8.36 21.53 7.75
N LEU A 193 9.49 20.82 7.82
CA LEU A 193 9.58 19.45 8.37
C LEU A 193 9.13 19.34 9.83
N ASP A 194 9.36 20.39 10.63
CA ASP A 194 9.02 20.47 12.05
C ASP A 194 7.71 21.23 12.32
N TYR A 195 6.82 21.33 11.32
CA TYR A 195 5.56 22.05 11.48
C TYR A 195 4.68 21.39 12.54
N GLN A 196 4.38 22.13 13.61
CA GLN A 196 3.44 21.69 14.63
C GLN A 196 2.02 22.08 14.25
N LEU A 197 1.12 21.11 14.25
CA LEU A 197 -0.29 21.37 13.97
C LEU A 197 -0.88 22.29 15.05
N PRO A 198 -1.73 23.26 14.68
CA PRO A 198 -2.32 24.17 15.64
C PRO A 198 -3.14 23.45 16.71
N THR A 199 -3.12 23.99 17.93
CA THR A 199 -3.91 23.47 19.06
C THR A 199 -5.38 23.34 18.68
N GLY A 200 -5.96 22.18 18.97
CA GLY A 200 -7.36 21.89 18.66
C GLY A 200 -7.61 21.32 17.27
N PHE A 201 -6.59 21.25 16.39
CA PHE A 201 -6.68 20.47 15.16
C PHE A 201 -7.10 19.02 15.50
N PRO A 202 -8.06 18.39 14.76
CA PRO A 202 -8.63 18.81 13.48
C PRO A 202 -9.90 19.68 13.58
N PHE A 203 -10.11 20.38 14.69
CA PHE A 203 -11.21 21.33 14.91
C PHE A 203 -12.61 20.73 14.80
N LYS A 204 -12.80 19.51 15.33
CA LYS A 204 -14.02 18.69 15.17
C LYS A 204 -15.34 19.39 15.56
N GLN A 205 -15.31 20.38 16.45
CA GLN A 205 -16.50 21.14 16.86
C GLN A 205 -16.97 22.17 15.80
N ASN A 206 -16.05 22.61 14.95
CA ASN A 206 -16.27 23.66 13.96
C ASN A 206 -16.32 23.09 12.54
N VAL A 207 -15.46 22.12 12.23
CA VAL A 207 -15.31 21.50 10.91
C VAL A 207 -15.89 20.09 10.96
N CYS A 208 -17.07 19.92 10.37
CA CYS A 208 -17.78 18.63 10.36
C CYS A 208 -18.70 18.50 9.14
N SER A 209 -19.02 17.28 8.74
CA SER A 209 -19.95 17.00 7.63
C SER A 209 -19.52 17.62 6.29
N ASN A 210 -18.21 17.66 6.03
CA ASN A 210 -17.65 18.02 4.74
C ASN A 210 -17.24 16.76 3.97
N LYS A 211 -16.85 16.90 2.70
CA LYS A 211 -16.49 15.76 1.85
C LYS A 211 -15.22 16.00 1.04
N ALA A 212 -14.28 15.06 1.11
CA ALA A 212 -13.11 15.01 0.25
C ALA A 212 -13.18 13.78 -0.67
N GLU A 213 -12.83 13.98 -1.93
CA GLU A 213 -12.74 12.88 -2.90
C GLU A 213 -11.62 11.91 -2.54
N ILE A 214 -10.42 12.43 -2.26
CA ILE A 214 -9.22 11.62 -2.06
C ILE A 214 -9.04 11.26 -0.59
N TYR A 215 -8.89 12.25 0.29
CA TYR A 215 -8.79 12.04 1.74
C TYR A 215 -9.04 13.33 2.53
N GLY A 216 -9.29 13.20 3.83
CA GLY A 216 -9.47 14.34 4.74
C GLY A 216 -10.82 15.02 4.57
N ASP A 217 -11.92 14.33 4.86
CA ASP A 217 -13.28 14.86 4.66
C ASP A 217 -13.50 16.22 5.33
N ASP A 218 -13.14 16.35 6.61
CA ASP A 218 -13.28 17.58 7.37
C ASP A 218 -12.00 18.42 7.32
N SER A 219 -11.14 18.30 8.33
CA SER A 219 -9.82 18.96 8.34
C SER A 219 -8.70 17.97 8.08
N THR A 220 -7.73 18.34 7.24
CA THR A 220 -6.52 17.53 7.00
C THR A 220 -5.27 18.40 6.86
N TYR A 221 -4.10 17.77 6.99
CA TYR A 221 -2.79 18.38 6.74
C TYR A 221 -2.14 17.67 5.55
N ASN A 222 -1.41 16.59 5.85
CA ASN A 222 -0.87 15.62 4.91
C ASN A 222 -1.21 14.20 5.39
N ILE A 223 -0.83 13.19 4.60
CA ILE A 223 -0.94 11.78 4.96
C ILE A 223 -0.15 11.52 6.25
N GLN A 224 -0.71 10.73 7.17
CA GLN A 224 -0.20 10.61 8.54
C GLN A 224 0.51 9.28 8.83
N SER A 225 0.16 8.22 8.12
CA SER A 225 0.68 6.89 8.40
C SER A 225 0.45 5.96 7.23
N ILE A 226 1.14 4.82 7.25
CA ILE A 226 0.80 3.68 6.40
C ILE A 226 0.31 2.49 7.22
N LEU A 227 -0.42 1.59 6.56
CA LEU A 227 -0.75 0.25 7.03
C LEU A 227 -0.23 -0.74 6.01
N ILE A 228 0.47 -1.78 6.46
CA ILE A 228 1.04 -2.81 5.60
C ILE A 228 0.43 -4.16 5.98
N ASN A 229 -0.16 -4.83 4.99
CA ASN A 229 -0.76 -6.15 5.13
C ASN A 229 -0.08 -7.15 4.18
N LYS A 230 -0.19 -8.45 4.49
CA LYS A 230 0.08 -9.51 3.51
C LYS A 230 -0.95 -9.43 2.39
N TYR A 231 -0.48 -9.37 1.14
CA TYR A 231 -1.38 -9.43 -0.01
C TYR A 231 -2.06 -10.81 -0.07
N LYS A 232 -3.38 -10.84 -0.22
CA LYS A 232 -4.16 -12.06 -0.43
C LYS A 232 -4.77 -11.99 -1.82
N SER A 233 -4.22 -12.76 -2.77
CA SER A 233 -4.86 -12.92 -4.07
C SER A 233 -6.18 -13.70 -3.92
N LEU A 234 -7.23 -13.28 -4.62
CA LEU A 234 -8.53 -13.97 -4.67
C LEU A 234 -8.46 -15.32 -5.42
N SER A 235 -7.32 -15.65 -6.03
CA SER A 235 -7.07 -16.94 -6.66
C SER A 235 -6.65 -17.99 -5.61
N ASN A 236 -7.52 -18.95 -5.33
CA ASN A 236 -7.34 -20.11 -4.44
C ASN A 236 -6.17 -21.07 -4.79
N SER A 237 -5.18 -20.63 -5.59
CA SER A 237 -4.02 -21.44 -5.99
C SER A 237 -2.75 -21.17 -5.17
N ASP A 238 -2.75 -20.25 -4.21
CA ASP A 238 -1.60 -19.98 -3.32
C ASP A 238 -1.50 -21.02 -2.19
N GLN A 239 -1.55 -22.31 -2.53
CA GLN A 239 -1.36 -23.40 -1.58
C GLN A 239 0.06 -23.48 -0.97
N ASN A 240 1.03 -22.65 -1.37
CA ASN A 240 2.44 -22.86 -1.01
C ASN A 240 3.25 -21.61 -0.61
N LYS A 241 2.71 -20.70 0.20
CA LYS A 241 3.56 -19.72 0.94
C LYS A 241 3.11 -19.54 2.39
N ASN A 242 3.36 -20.58 3.19
CA ASN A 242 3.13 -20.67 4.63
C ASN A 242 4.11 -19.82 5.47
N TYR A 243 4.25 -18.53 5.16
CA TYR A 243 4.89 -17.58 6.06
C TYR A 243 3.83 -16.83 6.88
N THR A 244 4.12 -16.59 8.17
CA THR A 244 3.28 -15.75 9.01
C THR A 244 3.65 -14.28 8.79
N PHE A 245 2.70 -13.38 9.00
CA PHE A 245 2.89 -11.94 8.81
C PHE A 245 2.20 -11.22 9.96
N GLN A 246 2.94 -10.39 10.69
CA GLN A 246 2.45 -9.54 11.75
C GLN A 246 2.93 -8.12 11.52
N PHE A 247 2.04 -7.14 11.71
CA PHE A 247 2.35 -5.72 11.58
C PHE A 247 1.92 -5.01 12.86
N GLU A 248 2.86 -4.30 13.47
CA GLU A 248 2.65 -3.54 14.70
C GLU A 248 3.12 -2.11 14.49
N ASN A 249 2.24 -1.15 14.77
CA ASN A 249 2.63 0.26 14.83
C ASN A 249 3.27 0.54 16.20
N ILE A 250 4.45 1.16 16.21
CA ILE A 250 5.06 1.62 17.46
C ILE A 250 4.45 2.98 17.78
N GLN A 251 3.73 3.08 18.89
CA GLN A 251 3.30 4.38 19.39
C GLN A 251 4.52 5.16 19.87
N GLN A 252 4.72 6.38 19.34
CA GLN A 252 5.85 7.27 19.63
C GLN A 252 6.05 7.60 21.13
N THR A 253 5.15 7.17 22.02
CA THR A 253 5.32 7.24 23.48
C THR A 253 6.45 6.33 23.99
N GLN A 254 6.93 5.36 23.19
CA GLN A 254 8.18 4.65 23.45
C GLN A 254 9.35 5.44 22.84
N LEU A 255 9.80 6.46 23.56
CA LEU A 255 10.73 7.55 23.17
C LEU A 255 12.11 7.18 22.58
N ASN A 256 12.41 5.92 22.24
CA ASN A 256 13.73 5.48 21.79
C ASN A 256 13.73 4.60 20.52
N SER A 257 12.62 4.45 19.78
CA SER A 257 12.61 3.65 18.54
C SER A 257 12.88 4.49 17.29
N ASN A 258 13.95 4.17 16.54
CA ASN A 258 14.26 4.74 15.22
C ASN A 258 13.29 4.30 14.10
N TYR A 259 12.11 3.78 14.44
CA TYR A 259 11.14 3.19 13.51
C TYR A 259 9.70 3.52 13.91
N SER A 260 8.83 3.72 12.91
CA SER A 260 7.39 4.01 13.12
C SER A 260 6.54 2.75 13.32
N GLY A 261 7.09 1.58 12.98
CA GLY A 261 6.42 0.30 13.14
C GLY A 261 7.31 -0.86 12.73
N VAL A 262 6.88 -2.07 13.09
CA VAL A 262 7.60 -3.32 12.82
C VAL A 262 6.71 -4.29 12.06
N ILE A 263 7.28 -4.92 11.05
CA ILE A 263 6.71 -6.05 10.34
C ILE A 263 7.54 -7.28 10.71
N GLN A 264 6.89 -8.32 11.21
CA GLN A 264 7.52 -9.59 11.52
C GLN A 264 7.01 -10.68 10.58
N ILE A 265 7.94 -11.35 9.91
CA ILE A 265 7.68 -12.41 8.94
C ILE A 265 8.43 -13.66 9.36
N GLU A 266 7.69 -14.72 9.70
CA GLU A 266 8.26 -16.01 10.07
C GLU A 266 8.10 -17.04 8.97
N ASN A 267 9.01 -18.03 8.95
CA ASN A 267 8.99 -19.14 8.01
C ASN A 267 9.07 -18.72 6.54
N PHE A 268 9.81 -17.63 6.25
CA PHE A 268 10.00 -17.16 4.89
C PHE A 268 11.03 -18.00 4.13
N MET A 269 10.75 -18.33 2.88
CA MET A 269 11.66 -19.09 2.02
C MET A 269 12.70 -18.14 1.40
N SER A 270 13.99 -18.40 1.57
CA SER A 270 15.04 -17.63 0.90
C SER A 270 14.96 -17.81 -0.61
N GLY A 271 14.96 -16.71 -1.38
CA GLY A 271 14.65 -16.71 -2.81
C GLY A 271 13.14 -16.65 -3.12
N GLY A 272 12.30 -16.54 -2.09
CA GLY A 272 10.86 -16.39 -2.23
C GLY A 272 10.45 -14.97 -2.59
N LYS A 273 9.31 -14.83 -3.26
CA LYS A 273 8.65 -13.53 -3.49
C LYS A 273 7.76 -13.15 -2.30
N ILE A 274 8.00 -11.98 -1.74
CA ILE A 274 7.11 -11.34 -0.77
C ILE A 274 6.01 -10.57 -1.51
N GLN A 275 4.78 -10.63 -0.98
CA GLN A 275 3.66 -9.88 -1.52
C GLN A 275 3.02 -9.03 -0.43
N LEU A 276 3.03 -7.72 -0.63
CA LEU A 276 2.55 -6.72 0.34
C LEU A 276 1.44 -5.88 -0.26
N GLN A 277 0.49 -5.52 0.59
CA GLN A 277 -0.57 -4.58 0.29
C GLN A 277 -0.45 -3.39 1.25
N ILE A 278 -0.19 -2.21 0.70
CA ILE A 278 0.20 -1.02 1.48
C ILE A 278 -0.85 0.06 1.31
N TYR A 279 -1.29 0.66 2.41
CA TYR A 279 -2.31 1.70 2.43
C TYR A 279 -1.72 2.97 3.03
N PHE A 280 -1.87 4.10 2.36
CA PHE A 280 -1.64 5.41 2.97
C PHE A 280 -2.92 5.90 3.66
N LEU A 281 -2.77 6.43 4.86
CA LEU A 281 -3.87 6.79 5.75
C LEU A 281 -3.78 8.26 6.17
N ASP A 282 -4.92 8.94 6.17
CA ASP A 282 -5.04 10.30 6.69
C ASP A 282 -5.16 10.35 8.23
N ASN A 283 -5.39 11.55 8.77
CA ASN A 283 -5.59 11.80 10.19
C ASN A 283 -6.86 11.18 10.80
N TYR A 284 -7.78 10.67 9.98
CA TYR A 284 -8.95 9.91 10.41
C TYR A 284 -8.82 8.41 10.13
N LYS A 285 -7.63 7.94 9.73
CA LYS A 285 -7.36 6.57 9.30
C LYS A 285 -8.15 6.14 8.06
N ARG A 286 -8.62 7.10 7.27
CA ARG A 286 -9.21 6.83 5.95
C ARG A 286 -8.09 6.54 4.96
N LYS A 287 -8.29 5.51 4.13
CA LYS A 287 -7.41 5.16 3.02
C LYS A 287 -7.52 6.21 1.92
N ILE A 288 -6.39 6.59 1.32
CA ILE A 288 -6.42 7.46 0.15
C ILE A 288 -7.09 6.75 -1.03
N ASN A 289 -7.97 7.45 -1.74
CA ASN A 289 -8.67 6.92 -2.90
C ASN A 289 -8.56 7.88 -4.09
N PHE A 290 -7.99 7.45 -5.22
CA PHE A 290 -7.91 8.29 -6.42
C PHE A 290 -8.00 7.45 -7.69
N SER A 291 -8.39 8.08 -8.80
CA SER A 291 -8.38 7.41 -10.09
C SER A 291 -7.01 7.53 -10.75
N LYS A 292 -6.39 6.38 -11.02
CA LYS A 292 -5.13 6.25 -11.76
C LYS A 292 -5.31 6.74 -13.19
N ASP A 293 -6.47 6.51 -13.80
CA ASP A 293 -6.78 7.02 -15.14
C ASP A 293 -6.86 8.55 -15.18
N LEU A 294 -7.52 9.17 -14.19
CA LEU A 294 -7.54 10.64 -14.09
C LEU A 294 -6.14 11.21 -13.85
N LEU A 295 -5.31 10.53 -13.05
CA LEU A 295 -3.92 10.94 -12.82
C LEU A 295 -3.08 10.84 -14.09
N ARG A 296 -3.15 9.73 -14.84
CA ARG A 296 -2.40 9.53 -16.10
C ARG A 296 -2.83 10.46 -17.22
N GLN A 297 -4.10 10.87 -17.24
CA GLN A 297 -4.65 11.81 -18.21
C GLN A 297 -4.47 13.27 -17.80
N ASN A 298 -3.72 13.56 -16.72
CA ASN A 298 -3.50 14.91 -16.18
C ASN A 298 -4.80 15.68 -15.91
N LYS A 299 -5.85 14.98 -15.43
CA LYS A 299 -7.18 15.58 -15.16
C LYS A 299 -7.35 16.13 -13.74
N TYR A 300 -6.45 15.78 -12.81
CA TYR A 300 -6.41 16.42 -11.49
C TYR A 300 -5.77 17.82 -11.58
N PRO A 301 -6.01 18.75 -10.64
CA PRO A 301 -5.22 19.96 -10.54
C PRO A 301 -3.72 19.66 -10.34
N THR A 302 -2.84 20.50 -10.89
CA THR A 302 -1.37 20.28 -10.90
C THR A 302 -0.79 19.91 -9.53
N ARG A 303 -1.23 20.60 -8.47
CA ARG A 303 -0.77 20.32 -7.11
C ARG A 303 -1.17 18.94 -6.61
N ILE A 304 -2.42 18.54 -6.88
CA ILE A 304 -2.95 17.22 -6.51
C ILE A 304 -2.22 16.13 -7.30
N GLN A 305 -1.95 16.35 -8.59
CA GLN A 305 -1.17 15.41 -9.39
C GLN A 305 0.22 15.18 -8.79
N LYS A 306 0.94 16.28 -8.49
CA LYS A 306 2.28 16.22 -7.90
C LYS A 306 2.28 15.43 -6.60
N GLU A 307 1.35 15.75 -5.70
CA GLU A 307 1.23 15.07 -4.42
C GLU A 307 0.97 13.57 -4.57
N LEU A 308 0.07 13.16 -5.47
CA LEU A 308 -0.21 11.75 -5.72
C LEU A 308 0.97 11.01 -6.38
N MET A 309 1.69 11.66 -7.28
CA MET A 309 2.87 11.09 -7.95
C MET A 309 4.08 10.95 -7.02
N GLU A 310 4.17 11.79 -5.99
CA GLU A 310 5.22 11.76 -4.97
C GLU A 310 4.98 10.66 -3.91
N LEU A 311 3.83 9.98 -3.93
CA LEU A 311 3.59 8.82 -3.06
C LEU A 311 4.44 7.64 -3.50
N GLN A 312 5.46 7.35 -2.69
CA GLN A 312 6.36 6.24 -2.93
C GLN A 312 6.76 5.54 -1.64
N ILE A 313 7.03 4.24 -1.76
CA ILE A 313 7.55 3.37 -0.70
C ILE A 313 8.78 2.67 -1.24
N ASN A 314 9.88 2.72 -0.51
CA ASN A 314 11.15 2.10 -0.87
C ASN A 314 11.50 1.02 0.15
N ILE A 315 11.94 -0.15 -0.34
CA ILE A 315 12.38 -1.28 0.49
C ILE A 315 13.87 -1.50 0.26
N GLU A 316 14.64 -1.39 1.34
CA GLU A 316 16.09 -1.47 1.32
C GLU A 316 16.57 -2.50 2.35
N SER A 317 17.68 -3.18 2.06
CA SER A 317 18.34 -4.02 3.07
C SER A 317 19.26 -3.16 3.95
N ILE A 318 19.24 -3.44 5.25
CA ILE A 318 20.17 -2.82 6.21
C ILE A 318 21.57 -3.47 6.09
N SER A 319 21.67 -4.71 5.60
CA SER A 319 22.93 -5.44 5.39
C SER A 319 23.01 -6.01 3.98
N SER A 320 23.55 -5.20 3.06
CA SER A 320 23.61 -5.54 1.63
C SER A 320 24.58 -6.68 1.29
N THR A 321 25.53 -7.03 2.15
CA THR A 321 26.51 -8.10 1.88
C THR A 321 25.95 -9.52 2.06
N ASN A 322 24.89 -9.65 2.84
CA ASN A 322 24.33 -10.94 3.25
C ASN A 322 22.90 -11.17 2.73
N THR A 323 22.36 -10.20 1.99
CA THR A 323 21.00 -10.24 1.46
C THR A 323 20.97 -9.68 0.05
N GLN A 324 19.99 -10.11 -0.72
CA GLN A 324 19.75 -9.63 -2.08
C GLN A 324 18.25 -9.42 -2.28
N LEU A 325 17.91 -8.24 -2.82
CA LEU A 325 16.57 -7.87 -3.24
C LEU A 325 16.54 -7.81 -4.77
N ILE A 326 15.62 -8.54 -5.40
CA ILE A 326 15.44 -8.57 -6.87
C ILE A 326 13.98 -8.24 -7.20
N GLY A 327 13.77 -7.40 -8.21
CA GLY A 327 12.44 -6.94 -8.65
C GLY A 327 12.07 -5.57 -8.09
N ASP A 328 10.79 -5.36 -7.79
CA ASP A 328 10.23 -4.06 -7.40
C ASP A 328 10.65 -3.67 -5.97
N LYS A 329 11.67 -2.80 -5.87
CA LYS A 329 12.13 -2.23 -4.59
C LYS A 329 11.42 -0.92 -4.25
N GLN A 330 10.78 -0.31 -5.24
CA GLN A 330 10.08 0.96 -5.12
C GLN A 330 8.64 0.77 -5.60
N VAL A 331 7.70 1.15 -4.75
CA VAL A 331 6.27 1.11 -5.03
C VAL A 331 5.78 2.54 -5.17
N ASN A 332 5.11 2.86 -6.28
CA ASN A 332 4.58 4.19 -6.58
C ASN A 332 3.15 4.08 -7.15
N TYR A 333 2.59 5.20 -7.62
CA TYR A 333 1.23 5.26 -8.17
C TYR A 333 0.95 4.29 -9.35
N LEU A 334 1.97 3.75 -10.04
CA LEU A 334 1.76 2.75 -11.10
C LEU A 334 1.27 1.42 -10.54
N LEU A 335 1.71 1.09 -9.32
CA LEU A 335 1.31 -0.11 -8.56
C LEU A 335 0.10 0.14 -7.65
N TYR A 336 -0.58 1.30 -7.81
CA TYR A 336 -1.82 1.59 -7.10
C TYR A 336 -3.00 0.83 -7.71
N ASP A 337 -3.77 0.18 -6.85
CA ASP A 337 -5.02 -0.49 -7.15
C ASP A 337 -6.21 0.29 -6.57
N GLU A 338 -7.09 0.73 -7.47
CA GLU A 338 -8.24 1.56 -7.14
C GLU A 338 -9.31 0.79 -6.38
N GLU A 339 -9.51 -0.50 -6.71
CA GLU A 339 -10.56 -1.33 -6.10
C GLU A 339 -10.33 -1.52 -4.60
N THR A 340 -9.08 -1.78 -4.21
CA THR A 340 -8.70 -1.95 -2.81
C THR A 340 -8.22 -0.66 -2.16
N SER A 341 -8.02 0.41 -2.93
CA SER A 341 -7.38 1.67 -2.49
C SER A 341 -6.01 1.43 -1.85
N SER A 342 -5.18 0.61 -2.51
CA SER A 342 -3.91 0.14 -1.96
C SER A 342 -2.80 0.09 -3.00
N PHE A 343 -1.55 0.10 -2.53
CA PHE A 343 -0.38 -0.09 -3.35
C PHE A 343 0.07 -1.54 -3.22
N ILE A 344 0.11 -2.24 -4.35
CA ILE A 344 0.33 -3.69 -4.39
C ILE A 344 1.77 -3.96 -4.83
N LEU A 345 2.52 -4.63 -3.96
CA LEU A 345 3.84 -5.16 -4.28
C LEU A 345 3.75 -6.67 -4.41
N THR A 346 4.00 -7.23 -5.58
CA THR A 346 3.98 -8.69 -5.81
C THR A 346 5.28 -9.26 -6.34
N ASP A 347 6.15 -8.42 -6.91
CA ASP A 347 7.36 -8.85 -7.61
C ASP A 347 8.64 -8.45 -6.87
N LEU A 348 8.67 -8.64 -5.54
CA LEU A 348 9.90 -8.49 -4.76
C LEU A 348 10.38 -9.86 -4.28
N THR A 349 11.53 -10.29 -4.79
CA THR A 349 12.21 -11.51 -4.36
C THR A 349 13.26 -11.16 -3.30
N ILE A 350 13.24 -11.88 -2.18
CA ILE A 350 14.17 -11.66 -1.06
C ILE A 350 15.01 -12.93 -0.86
N SER A 351 16.32 -12.78 -1.00
CA SER A 351 17.30 -13.85 -0.84
C SER A 351 18.27 -13.51 0.28
N ALA A 352 18.56 -14.49 1.14
CA ALA A 352 19.49 -14.36 2.26
C ALA A 352 20.10 -15.73 2.60
N SER A 353 20.81 -15.86 3.72
CA SER A 353 21.13 -17.20 4.25
C SER A 353 19.86 -17.90 4.76
N ILE A 354 19.78 -19.21 4.62
CA ILE A 354 18.75 -20.02 5.30
C ILE A 354 18.98 -20.01 6.82
N GLU A 355 17.95 -20.34 7.60
CA GLU A 355 18.00 -20.43 9.07
C GLU A 355 18.59 -19.18 9.73
N SER A 356 18.17 -18.01 9.27
CA SER A 356 18.73 -16.75 9.71
C SER A 356 17.67 -15.66 9.78
N GLN A 357 18.01 -14.58 10.47
CA GLN A 357 17.17 -13.39 10.60
C GLN A 357 17.87 -12.21 9.92
N PHE A 358 17.13 -11.49 9.09
CA PHE A 358 17.60 -10.22 8.51
C PHE A 358 16.57 -9.11 8.61
N ASN A 359 17.10 -7.89 8.70
CA ASN A 359 16.33 -6.68 8.85
C ASN A 359 16.37 -5.84 7.57
N PHE A 360 15.21 -5.32 7.19
CA PHE A 360 15.00 -4.47 6.05
C PHE A 360 14.33 -3.17 6.50
N LYS A 361 14.58 -2.09 5.78
CA LYS A 361 14.00 -0.78 6.01
C LYS A 361 12.96 -0.51 4.94
N ILE A 362 11.75 -0.13 5.36
CA ILE A 362 10.71 0.38 4.48
C ILE A 362 10.61 1.88 4.71
N SER A 363 11.10 2.65 3.74
CA SER A 363 11.03 4.11 3.74
C SER A 363 9.84 4.60 2.92
N THR A 364 9.32 5.78 3.23
CA THR A 364 8.19 6.40 2.53
C THR A 364 8.49 7.86 2.19
N SER A 365 7.78 8.44 1.21
CA SER A 365 7.90 9.87 0.93
C SER A 365 7.48 10.79 2.08
N MET A 366 6.82 10.27 3.12
CA MET A 366 6.47 11.05 4.32
C MET A 366 7.70 11.50 5.12
N GLU A 367 8.83 10.80 5.00
CA GLU A 367 10.12 11.21 5.60
C GLU A 367 10.60 12.59 5.07
N ASN A 368 10.15 12.98 3.88
CA ASN A 368 10.45 14.30 3.31
C ASN A 368 9.45 15.39 3.76
N ILE A 369 8.42 15.01 4.51
CA ILE A 369 7.33 15.90 4.95
C ILE A 369 7.42 16.14 6.46
N TYR A 370 7.85 15.14 7.23
CA TYR A 370 7.89 15.17 8.68
C TYR A 370 9.29 14.84 9.20
N SER A 371 9.84 15.68 10.07
CA SER A 371 11.11 15.40 10.75
C SER A 371 11.09 14.16 11.65
N ASN A 372 9.94 13.89 12.28
CA ASN A 372 9.75 12.81 13.25
C ASN A 372 9.08 11.56 12.65
N PHE A 373 9.02 11.47 11.32
CA PHE A 373 8.53 10.26 10.67
C PHE A 373 9.69 9.33 10.38
N TYR A 374 9.70 8.19 11.07
CA TYR A 374 10.73 7.19 10.93
C TYR A 374 10.31 6.10 9.95
N PRO A 375 11.25 5.40 9.30
CA PRO A 375 10.94 4.25 8.45
C PRO A 375 10.29 3.10 9.26
N TYR A 376 9.78 2.09 8.57
CA TYR A 376 9.30 0.85 9.19
C TYR A 376 10.38 -0.22 9.13
N LEU A 377 10.53 -0.97 10.21
CA LEU A 377 11.45 -2.11 10.29
C LEU A 377 10.74 -3.37 9.82
N MET A 378 11.27 -4.07 8.84
CA MET A 378 10.79 -5.38 8.43
C MET A 378 11.82 -6.44 8.83
N VAL A 379 11.43 -7.33 9.73
CA VAL A 379 12.23 -8.44 10.23
C VAL A 379 11.74 -9.72 9.57
N ILE A 380 12.64 -10.41 8.87
CA ILE A 380 12.34 -11.66 8.16
C ILE A 380 13.18 -12.79 8.74
N ASN A 381 12.49 -13.82 9.21
CA ASN A 381 13.05 -15.08 9.68
C ASN A 381 12.95 -16.14 8.58
N PHE A 382 14.11 -16.54 8.07
CA PHE A 382 14.23 -17.50 6.98
C PHE A 382 14.21 -18.93 7.51
N ARG A 383 13.34 -19.78 6.92
CA ARG A 383 13.28 -21.21 7.26
C ARG A 383 14.36 -22.02 6.54
N PRO A 384 14.67 -23.24 7.02
CA PRO A 384 15.39 -24.22 6.22
C PRO A 384 14.63 -24.61 4.94
N CYS A 385 15.35 -25.13 3.95
CA CYS A 385 14.73 -25.73 2.77
C CYS A 385 14.05 -27.05 3.14
N ILE A 386 12.87 -27.29 2.60
CA ILE A 386 12.06 -28.49 2.88
C ILE A 386 12.23 -29.54 1.79
N LEU A 387 11.64 -30.73 1.98
CA LEU A 387 11.62 -31.76 0.96
C LEU A 387 10.97 -31.23 -0.34
N GLY A 388 11.57 -31.57 -1.48
CA GLY A 388 11.17 -31.04 -2.78
C GLY A 388 11.80 -29.69 -3.14
N GLU A 389 12.62 -29.13 -2.25
CA GLU A 389 13.48 -27.97 -2.54
C GLU A 389 14.96 -28.41 -2.58
N ILE A 390 15.78 -27.60 -3.25
CA ILE A 390 17.24 -27.73 -3.28
C ILE A 390 17.88 -26.42 -2.79
N VAL A 391 19.10 -26.50 -2.24
CA VAL A 391 19.84 -25.32 -1.78
C VAL A 391 20.71 -24.77 -2.90
N GLN A 392 20.50 -23.55 -3.34
CA GLN A 392 21.38 -22.92 -4.33
C GLN A 392 22.21 -21.81 -3.68
N SER A 393 23.54 -21.90 -3.81
CA SER A 393 24.45 -20.84 -3.35
C SER A 393 24.57 -19.77 -4.43
N ILE A 394 24.08 -18.56 -4.13
CA ILE A 394 24.24 -17.39 -5.01
C ILE A 394 25.59 -16.72 -4.76
N THR A 395 25.95 -16.60 -3.48
CA THR A 395 27.27 -16.17 -3.01
C THR A 395 27.71 -17.08 -1.85
N SER A 396 28.88 -16.82 -1.26
CA SER A 396 29.29 -17.52 -0.03
C SER A 396 28.36 -17.25 1.15
N SER A 397 27.68 -16.09 1.18
CA SER A 397 26.78 -15.64 2.25
C SER A 397 25.29 -15.87 1.95
N ILE A 398 24.89 -15.98 0.68
CA ILE A 398 23.49 -16.06 0.25
C ILE A 398 23.19 -17.46 -0.28
N LYS A 399 22.24 -18.14 0.37
CA LYS A 399 21.77 -19.48 0.03
C LYS A 399 20.25 -19.47 -0.09
N VAL A 400 19.74 -19.79 -1.28
CA VAL A 400 18.30 -19.78 -1.56
C VAL A 400 17.73 -21.20 -1.62
N CYS A 401 16.45 -21.35 -1.31
CA CYS A 401 15.72 -22.59 -1.51
C CYS A 401 15.00 -22.51 -2.86
N GLN A 402 15.37 -23.39 -3.78
CA GLN A 402 14.71 -23.51 -5.08
C GLN A 402 13.75 -24.70 -5.04
N TYR A 403 12.46 -24.45 -5.29
CA TYR A 403 11.45 -25.49 -5.41
C TYR A 403 11.58 -26.23 -6.75
N CYS A 404 11.51 -27.56 -6.72
CA CYS A 404 11.50 -28.37 -7.94
C CYS A 404 10.14 -28.24 -8.64
N THR A 405 10.10 -27.51 -9.75
CA THR A 405 8.86 -27.26 -10.51
C THR A 405 8.37 -28.51 -11.23
N LEU A 406 7.13 -28.46 -11.74
CA LEU A 406 6.53 -29.49 -12.58
C LEU A 406 7.53 -30.04 -13.62
N GLY A 407 7.70 -31.36 -13.65
CA GLY A 407 8.70 -32.04 -14.47
C GLY A 407 9.96 -32.44 -13.70
N THR A 408 10.12 -32.00 -12.45
CA THR A 408 11.28 -32.29 -11.61
C THR A 408 10.92 -32.59 -10.16
N TYR A 409 11.78 -33.31 -9.43
CA TYR A 409 11.55 -33.65 -8.02
C TYR A 409 12.86 -33.77 -7.21
N SER A 410 12.73 -33.77 -5.88
CA SER A 410 13.81 -34.12 -4.93
C SER A 410 13.24 -34.75 -3.66
N PHE A 411 13.78 -35.91 -3.26
CA PHE A 411 13.50 -36.57 -1.98
C PHE A 411 14.65 -36.43 -0.97
N GLU A 412 15.77 -35.84 -1.38
CA GLU A 412 16.92 -35.67 -0.51
C GLU A 412 16.66 -34.53 0.47
N LYS A 413 17.03 -34.72 1.75
CA LYS A 413 16.93 -33.66 2.75
C LYS A 413 18.01 -32.60 2.46
N PRO A 414 17.67 -31.33 2.22
CA PRO A 414 18.66 -30.34 1.82
C PRO A 414 19.74 -30.05 2.88
N GLN A 415 19.43 -30.28 4.16
CA GLN A 415 20.34 -30.06 5.30
C GLN A 415 21.41 -31.17 5.47
N SER A 416 21.29 -32.33 4.81
CA SER A 416 22.30 -33.40 4.91
C SER A 416 23.46 -33.24 3.93
N ILE A 417 23.50 -32.16 3.14
CA ILE A 417 24.49 -31.94 2.09
C ILE A 417 25.69 -31.20 2.69
N PRO A 418 26.88 -31.83 2.82
CA PRO A 418 28.06 -31.18 3.35
C PRO A 418 28.47 -29.99 2.45
N SER A 419 28.80 -28.86 3.08
CA SER A 419 29.21 -27.61 2.43
C SER A 419 30.46 -27.71 1.54
N SER A 420 31.14 -28.86 1.51
CA SER A 420 32.33 -29.11 0.69
C SER A 420 32.06 -29.57 -0.74
N ASN A 421 30.83 -30.00 -1.09
CA ASN A 421 30.55 -30.62 -2.40
C ASN A 421 29.85 -29.71 -3.42
N LEU A 422 29.74 -28.41 -3.14
CA LEU A 422 29.14 -27.45 -4.09
C LEU A 422 30.04 -27.16 -5.31
N ASN A 423 31.32 -27.55 -5.26
CA ASN A 423 32.27 -27.41 -6.37
C ASN A 423 33.18 -28.65 -6.44
N GLN A 424 32.77 -29.72 -7.11
CA GLN A 424 33.73 -30.75 -7.55
C GLN A 424 33.20 -31.51 -8.75
N THR A 425 33.68 -31.11 -9.92
CA THR A 425 33.76 -31.98 -11.09
C THR A 425 34.78 -33.09 -10.84
N GLN A 426 34.31 -34.32 -10.97
CA GLN A 426 35.04 -35.57 -11.27
C GLN A 426 36.15 -36.01 -10.28
N ASN A 427 35.90 -37.11 -9.56
CA ASN A 427 36.53 -38.41 -9.85
C ASN A 427 36.08 -39.53 -8.89
N ASN A 428 36.22 -40.76 -9.39
CA ASN A 428 35.61 -42.01 -8.97
C ASN A 428 36.05 -42.54 -7.58
N ASN A 429 35.07 -42.89 -6.74
CA ASN A 429 34.78 -44.26 -6.25
C ASN A 429 34.00 -44.21 -4.92
N THR A 430 32.78 -44.76 -4.97
CA THR A 430 31.95 -45.18 -3.81
C THR A 430 31.83 -44.18 -2.65
N GLN A 431 31.30 -42.99 -2.95
CA GLN A 431 30.53 -42.21 -1.99
C GLN A 431 29.21 -41.83 -2.65
N GLN A 432 28.10 -42.11 -1.96
CA GLN A 432 26.75 -41.83 -2.42
C GLN A 432 26.62 -40.30 -2.59
N TYR A 433 26.73 -39.82 -3.82
CA TYR A 433 26.68 -38.39 -4.15
C TYR A 433 25.28 -37.88 -3.80
N LEU A 434 25.15 -37.22 -2.64
CA LEU A 434 23.99 -36.40 -2.30
C LEU A 434 23.90 -35.29 -3.35
N SER A 435 22.92 -35.41 -4.24
CA SER A 435 22.79 -34.53 -5.39
C SER A 435 21.80 -33.43 -5.04
N ASN A 436 22.33 -32.23 -4.79
CA ASN A 436 21.55 -31.02 -4.52
C ASN A 436 20.92 -30.46 -5.81
N GLN A 437 20.20 -31.30 -6.55
CA GLN A 437 19.64 -30.99 -7.86
C GLN A 437 18.23 -31.55 -7.97
N CYS A 438 17.37 -30.81 -8.66
CA CYS A 438 16.05 -31.32 -9.02
C CYS A 438 16.23 -32.38 -10.12
N LYS A 439 15.89 -33.64 -9.81
CA LYS A 439 15.94 -34.75 -10.75
C LYS A 439 14.78 -34.63 -11.74
N LEU A 440 15.00 -34.95 -13.01
CA LEU A 440 13.94 -35.03 -14.02
C LEU A 440 12.96 -36.15 -13.68
N CYS A 441 11.68 -35.97 -14.00
CA CYS A 441 10.70 -37.05 -13.80
C CYS A 441 11.16 -38.34 -14.50
N PRO A 442 11.06 -39.49 -13.81
CA PRO A 442 11.33 -40.76 -14.43
C PRO A 442 10.29 -41.05 -15.51
N SER A 443 10.65 -41.80 -16.55
CA SER A 443 9.75 -42.13 -17.67
C SER A 443 8.50 -42.91 -17.23
N SER A 444 8.58 -43.59 -16.08
CA SER A 444 7.52 -44.30 -15.38
C SER A 444 6.52 -43.38 -14.67
N ALA A 445 6.79 -42.08 -14.54
CA ALA A 445 5.89 -41.11 -13.94
C ALA A 445 4.96 -40.46 -14.97
N LEU A 446 3.73 -40.19 -14.55
CA LEU A 446 2.78 -39.33 -15.25
C LEU A 446 3.19 -37.86 -15.09
N PHE A 447 3.48 -37.45 -13.86
CA PHE A 447 4.11 -36.18 -13.54
C PHE A 447 4.87 -36.27 -12.21
N CYS A 448 5.77 -35.33 -11.98
CA CYS A 448 6.45 -35.14 -10.70
C CYS A 448 6.64 -33.64 -10.45
N GLU A 449 6.59 -33.25 -9.19
CA GLU A 449 6.77 -31.87 -8.75
C GLU A 449 7.19 -31.89 -7.28
N GLY A 450 8.17 -31.06 -6.90
CA GLY A 450 8.65 -30.94 -5.53
C GLY A 450 9.11 -32.27 -4.96
N ASN A 451 8.37 -32.78 -3.97
CA ASN A 451 8.61 -34.07 -3.32
C ASN A 451 7.54 -35.10 -3.69
N GLN A 452 6.96 -35.03 -4.89
CA GLN A 452 5.90 -35.92 -5.32
C GLN A 452 6.20 -36.50 -6.71
N ILE A 453 5.88 -37.78 -6.87
CA ILE A 453 5.90 -38.48 -8.16
C ILE A 453 4.57 -39.23 -8.28
N LYS A 454 3.78 -38.88 -9.30
CA LYS A 454 2.60 -39.65 -9.68
C LYS A 454 3.00 -40.66 -10.75
N LEU A 455 2.87 -41.94 -10.47
CA LEU A 455 3.25 -43.02 -11.38
C LEU A 455 2.20 -43.30 -12.45
N LYS A 456 2.64 -43.84 -13.59
CA LYS A 456 1.77 -44.44 -14.61
C LYS A 456 1.32 -45.84 -14.17
N ASN A 457 0.20 -46.32 -14.70
CA ASN A 457 -0.21 -47.71 -14.57
C ASN A 457 0.87 -48.66 -15.09
N GLY A 458 1.07 -49.80 -14.42
CA GLY A 458 2.17 -50.73 -14.70
C GLY A 458 3.47 -50.46 -13.95
N TYR A 459 3.50 -49.48 -13.04
CA TYR A 459 4.67 -49.19 -12.20
C TYR A 459 4.29 -49.16 -10.72
N TRP A 460 5.21 -49.61 -9.88
CA TRP A 460 5.06 -49.64 -8.43
C TRP A 460 6.31 -49.10 -7.74
N ARG A 461 6.13 -48.55 -6.55
CA ARG A 461 7.25 -48.11 -5.70
C ARG A 461 6.99 -48.45 -4.23
N PRO A 462 8.03 -48.72 -3.44
CA PRO A 462 7.89 -49.08 -2.02
C PRO A 462 7.20 -48.03 -1.15
N ASN A 463 7.44 -46.75 -1.41
CA ASN A 463 6.85 -45.66 -0.65
C ASN A 463 6.83 -44.35 -1.46
N GLN A 464 6.14 -43.33 -0.94
CA GLN A 464 5.97 -42.04 -1.63
C GLN A 464 7.25 -41.17 -1.68
N THR A 465 8.26 -41.51 -0.88
CA THR A 465 9.51 -40.76 -0.69
C THR A 465 10.72 -41.37 -1.39
N THR A 466 10.53 -42.41 -2.20
CA THR A 466 11.59 -43.04 -2.99
C THR A 466 11.32 -42.88 -4.49
N ASP A 467 12.40 -42.76 -5.24
CA ASP A 467 12.45 -42.81 -6.70
C ASP A 467 12.80 -44.22 -7.24
N GLU A 468 12.90 -45.22 -6.35
CA GLU A 468 13.00 -46.63 -6.71
C GLU A 468 11.67 -47.14 -7.28
N ILE A 469 11.52 -47.01 -8.60
CA ILE A 469 10.30 -47.39 -9.32
C ILE A 469 10.56 -48.65 -10.13
N ILE A 470 9.73 -49.65 -9.91
CA ILE A 470 9.84 -50.96 -10.54
C ILE A 470 8.65 -51.16 -11.48
N GLN A 471 8.91 -51.69 -12.68
CA GLN A 471 7.87 -52.06 -13.62
C GLN A 471 7.20 -53.37 -13.18
N CYS A 472 5.88 -53.37 -13.12
CA CYS A 472 5.09 -54.54 -12.79
C CYS A 472 5.00 -55.51 -13.97
N ASN A 473 4.67 -56.77 -13.67
CA ASN A 473 4.58 -57.82 -14.68
C ASN A 473 3.49 -57.48 -15.72
N GLN A 474 3.86 -57.42 -17.00
CA GLN A 474 2.95 -57.08 -18.10
C GLN A 474 1.80 -58.07 -18.29
N VAL A 475 1.96 -59.32 -17.84
CA VAL A 475 0.93 -60.36 -17.94
C VAL A 475 -0.14 -60.20 -16.84
N MET A 476 0.23 -59.63 -15.70
CA MET A 476 -0.58 -59.54 -14.48
C MET A 476 -0.47 -58.11 -13.92
N ASN A 477 -1.02 -57.14 -14.64
CA ASN A 477 -0.83 -55.72 -14.33
C ASN A 477 -1.84 -55.21 -13.30
N PHE A 478 -1.56 -55.47 -12.02
CA PHE A 478 -2.38 -54.98 -10.88
C PHE A 478 -1.80 -53.73 -10.22
N CYS A 479 -0.77 -53.12 -10.82
CA CYS A 479 -0.22 -51.85 -10.37
C CYS A 479 -0.96 -50.71 -11.07
N LEU A 480 -1.96 -50.14 -10.38
CA LEU A 480 -2.87 -49.14 -10.93
C LEU A 480 -2.81 -47.80 -10.16
N PRO A 481 -1.64 -47.13 -10.06
CA PRO A 481 -1.51 -45.85 -9.35
C PRO A 481 -2.27 -44.67 -9.96
N GLU A 482 -2.77 -44.77 -11.19
CA GLU A 482 -3.60 -43.71 -11.80
C GLU A 482 -5.03 -43.69 -11.26
N GLU A 483 -5.53 -44.84 -10.78
CA GLU A 483 -6.94 -45.03 -10.38
C GLU A 483 -7.18 -44.71 -8.90
N SER A 484 -7.19 -43.42 -8.55
CA SER A 484 -7.24 -42.97 -7.14
C SER A 484 -8.46 -43.42 -6.32
N SER A 485 -9.51 -43.93 -6.97
CA SER A 485 -10.74 -44.39 -6.30
C SER A 485 -10.74 -45.88 -5.94
N SER A 486 -9.90 -46.67 -6.61
CA SER A 486 -9.82 -48.13 -6.49
C SER A 486 -8.37 -48.62 -6.35
N SER A 487 -7.47 -47.75 -5.90
CA SER A 487 -6.03 -47.99 -5.75
C SER A 487 -5.55 -47.52 -4.39
N ILE A 488 -4.95 -48.42 -3.62
CA ILE A 488 -4.27 -48.12 -2.35
C ILE A 488 -2.81 -48.49 -2.52
N GLU A 489 -1.91 -47.55 -2.20
CA GLU A 489 -0.45 -47.72 -2.37
C GLU A 489 -0.02 -48.09 -3.81
N GLY A 490 -0.86 -47.78 -4.80
CA GLY A 490 -0.63 -48.09 -6.21
C GLY A 490 -1.06 -49.48 -6.65
N CYS A 491 -1.70 -50.27 -5.77
CA CYS A 491 -2.21 -51.60 -6.08
C CYS A 491 -3.71 -51.60 -6.35
N ALA A 492 -4.15 -52.47 -7.26
CA ALA A 492 -5.57 -52.74 -7.51
C ALA A 492 -6.23 -53.40 -6.30
N GLU A 493 -7.57 -53.29 -6.22
CA GLU A 493 -8.34 -53.83 -5.12
C GLU A 493 -8.05 -55.32 -4.84
N GLY A 494 -7.76 -55.62 -3.57
CA GLY A 494 -7.44 -56.96 -3.09
C GLY A 494 -5.97 -57.35 -3.19
N TYR A 495 -5.14 -56.54 -3.85
CA TYR A 495 -3.70 -56.74 -3.99
C TYR A 495 -2.91 -55.82 -3.05
N VAL A 496 -1.81 -56.34 -2.50
CA VAL A 496 -0.93 -55.67 -1.54
C VAL A 496 0.53 -56.12 -1.74
N GLY A 497 1.44 -55.53 -0.97
CA GLY A 497 2.84 -55.93 -0.94
C GLY A 497 3.64 -55.48 -2.17
N ALA A 498 4.89 -55.95 -2.25
CA ALA A 498 5.80 -55.55 -3.31
C ALA A 498 5.25 -55.95 -4.69
N LEU A 499 5.24 -55.00 -5.63
CA LEU A 499 4.70 -55.17 -6.99
C LEU A 499 3.23 -55.62 -7.04
N CYS A 500 2.46 -55.39 -5.95
CA CYS A 500 1.08 -55.82 -5.84
C CYS A 500 0.92 -57.34 -6.10
N SER A 501 1.88 -58.12 -5.62
CA SER A 501 1.97 -59.56 -5.91
C SER A 501 1.33 -60.45 -4.84
N GLU A 502 0.89 -59.86 -3.73
CA GLU A 502 0.28 -60.56 -2.59
C GLU A 502 -1.21 -60.19 -2.48
N CYS A 503 -2.02 -61.10 -1.94
CA CYS A 503 -3.42 -60.82 -1.66
C CYS A 503 -3.59 -60.32 -0.23
N ASP A 504 -4.53 -59.40 0.00
CA ASP A 504 -4.87 -58.92 1.34
C ASP A 504 -5.66 -59.96 2.14
N LEU A 505 -4.96 -61.01 2.58
CA LEU A 505 -5.53 -62.17 3.29
C LEU A 505 -6.21 -61.78 4.62
N GLN A 506 -5.77 -60.68 5.22
CA GLN A 506 -6.24 -60.21 6.53
C GLN A 506 -7.10 -58.95 6.43
N SER A 507 -7.41 -58.49 5.21
CA SER A 507 -8.18 -57.27 4.92
C SER A 507 -7.65 -56.02 5.63
N LYS A 508 -6.32 -55.95 5.84
CA LYS A 508 -5.66 -54.88 6.61
C LYS A 508 -5.60 -53.57 5.84
N ILE A 509 -5.47 -53.64 4.52
CA ILE A 509 -5.23 -52.48 3.66
C ILE A 509 -6.54 -52.05 2.99
N TRP A 510 -7.33 -53.01 2.49
CA TRP A 510 -8.57 -52.72 1.77
C TRP A 510 -9.81 -52.59 2.67
N ASN A 511 -9.70 -52.99 3.95
CA ASN A 511 -10.63 -52.78 5.08
C ASN A 511 -12.13 -52.67 4.73
N LYS A 512 -12.64 -53.53 3.85
CA LYS A 512 -14.06 -53.70 3.57
C LYS A 512 -14.58 -54.78 4.52
N LYS A 513 -15.50 -54.42 5.42
CA LYS A 513 -16.10 -55.35 6.41
C LYS A 513 -16.65 -56.60 5.69
N GLY A 514 -16.05 -57.77 5.97
CA GLY A 514 -16.52 -59.06 5.44
C GLY A 514 -15.88 -59.51 4.11
N HIS A 515 -15.01 -58.71 3.51
CA HIS A 515 -14.34 -59.04 2.25
C HIS A 515 -12.87 -59.40 2.55
N MET A 516 -12.49 -60.66 2.36
CA MET A 516 -11.10 -61.14 2.39
C MET A 516 -10.66 -61.52 0.99
N TYR A 517 -9.39 -61.30 0.67
CA TYR A 517 -8.83 -61.61 -0.64
C TYR A 517 -7.80 -62.73 -0.52
N ALA A 518 -7.98 -63.81 -1.28
CA ALA A 518 -7.08 -64.95 -1.29
C ALA A 518 -6.63 -65.31 -2.72
N PRO A 519 -5.48 -66.00 -2.88
CA PRO A 519 -5.01 -66.46 -4.18
C PRO A 519 -6.03 -67.38 -4.85
N SER A 520 -6.37 -67.09 -6.11
CA SER A 520 -7.24 -67.95 -6.92
C SER A 520 -6.47 -69.13 -7.54
N ILE A 521 -7.18 -70.00 -8.27
CA ILE A 521 -6.61 -71.10 -9.07
C ILE A 521 -5.63 -70.58 -10.13
N LEU A 522 -5.87 -69.37 -10.66
CA LEU A 522 -4.93 -68.70 -11.55
C LEU A 522 -3.80 -68.08 -10.73
N LYS A 523 -2.58 -68.58 -10.96
CA LYS A 523 -1.37 -68.12 -10.26
C LYS A 523 -1.23 -66.60 -10.36
N GLY A 524 -1.24 -65.91 -9.22
CA GLY A 524 -1.07 -64.46 -9.12
C GLY A 524 -2.35 -63.63 -9.24
N VAL A 525 -3.53 -64.24 -9.32
CA VAL A 525 -4.82 -63.53 -9.23
C VAL A 525 -5.34 -63.60 -7.79
N CYS A 526 -5.73 -62.46 -7.23
CA CYS A 526 -6.44 -62.38 -5.96
C CYS A 526 -7.94 -62.32 -6.22
N SER A 527 -8.69 -63.17 -5.53
CA SER A 527 -10.16 -63.18 -5.61
C SER A 527 -10.76 -63.05 -4.23
N GLU A 528 -11.92 -62.40 -4.16
CA GLU A 528 -12.67 -62.28 -2.92
C GLU A 528 -13.15 -63.67 -2.46
N CYS A 529 -12.92 -64.00 -1.18
CA CYS A 529 -13.22 -65.31 -0.59
C CYS A 529 -14.72 -65.68 -0.65
N SER A 530 -15.62 -64.71 -0.78
CA SER A 530 -17.06 -64.92 -0.96
C SER A 530 -17.44 -65.61 -2.27
N ASN A 531 -16.53 -65.62 -3.27
CA ASN A 531 -16.73 -66.20 -4.60
C ASN A 531 -15.89 -67.48 -4.87
N MET A 532 -15.24 -68.06 -3.85
CA MET A 532 -14.46 -69.30 -4.02
C MET A 532 -15.33 -70.57 -3.87
N PRO A 533 -15.22 -71.56 -4.78
CA PRO A 533 -15.82 -72.88 -4.59
C PRO A 533 -15.26 -73.55 -3.31
N LEU A 534 -16.14 -74.17 -2.52
CA LEU A 534 -15.95 -74.69 -1.15
C LEU A 534 -14.84 -75.74 -0.91
N ASP A 535 -14.00 -76.09 -1.89
CA ASP A 535 -13.11 -77.25 -1.81
C ASP A 535 -11.72 -77.01 -1.19
N PHE A 536 -11.43 -75.83 -0.60
CA PHE A 536 -10.06 -75.51 -0.15
C PHE A 536 -9.89 -75.02 1.30
N ILE A 537 -10.83 -75.29 2.21
CA ILE A 537 -10.56 -75.20 3.66
C ILE A 537 -9.97 -76.53 4.17
N GLN A 538 -8.86 -76.99 3.58
CA GLN A 538 -8.01 -78.05 4.16
C GLN A 538 -6.75 -78.22 3.29
N ARG A 539 -5.78 -77.33 3.44
CA ARG A 539 -4.33 -77.59 3.22
C ARG A 539 -3.56 -76.29 3.41
N GLN A 540 -3.31 -75.96 4.68
CA GLN A 540 -2.09 -75.31 5.16
C GLN A 540 -2.17 -75.31 6.70
N GLN A 541 -1.77 -76.46 7.27
CA GLN A 541 -1.07 -76.49 8.55
C GLN A 541 0.42 -76.58 8.25
#